data_AF-A0AAV8V3B5-F1
#
_entry.id   AF-A0AAV8V3B5-F1
#
_cell.length_a   1.000
_cell.length_b   1.000
_cell.length_c   1.000
_cell.angle_alpha   90.00
_cell.angle_beta   90.00
_cell.angle_gamma   90.00
#
_symmetry.space_group_name_H-M   'P 1'
#
loop_
_entity.id
_entity.type
_entity.pdbx_description
1 polymer ?
#
loop_
_entity_poly.entity_id
_entity_poly.type
_entity_poly.pdbx_seq_one_letter_code
_entity_poly.pdbx_strand_id
1 'polypeptide(L)'
;MVSAGSLAPWTVISQGSPMDYNQADILDSFEWSMRHDGDVSSKLASGKVKELTRALLLALKELDNIDSVKRACAMLLKILTFERSMPDEVVACLSEPGFEPLVRHFEKSSNVQVSCSIANAMGMMLCSPKVADLNSVLVEAQTEKFLSWLSSVVESKGTPPTELVSALVALGNYLRSNANRDAFVKSKSSILPIARLLEKDYYAQVQVEYHTVFVFWLLSFAGSKEQNAAVEEAMNAAEVPRRMTNVLREVTAEKVVRVTLAVLRNLAKDQFGDVLRREMIGAGLVGALEQLCLRRWNDQDIRDDLSELVELLQTELQVMSTFDVYRGEVLSGALSWTPAHKDEVFWRENNEKLERNNLEVLRCLARSLHESQDPVVLSVACHDLGMFIKHHERGRHITQTLGVKPRLMELMTAEDAEVRRQALTCVQILMISHHDLMVSGQK
;
A
#
# COMPACT_ATOMS: atom_id res chain seq x y z
N MET A 1 -34.29 1.71 15.52
CA MET A 1 -35.27 2.67 14.98
C MET A 1 -35.00 4.02 15.62
N VAL A 2 -34.18 4.85 14.99
CA VAL A 2 -33.95 6.25 15.38
C VAL A 2 -34.95 7.09 14.57
N SER A 3 -35.68 7.98 15.21
CA SER A 3 -36.67 8.85 14.58
C SER A 3 -36.04 9.64 13.42
N ALA A 4 -36.44 9.32 12.19
CA ALA A 4 -36.12 10.14 11.02
C ALA A 4 -36.86 11.48 11.16
N GLY A 5 -36.18 12.49 11.71
CA GLY A 5 -36.58 13.87 11.47
C GLY A 5 -36.60 14.06 9.95
N SER A 6 -37.74 14.40 9.38
CA SER A 6 -37.88 14.57 7.93
C SER A 6 -36.94 15.70 7.48
N LEU A 7 -35.85 15.34 6.79
CA LEU A 7 -34.96 16.29 6.16
C LEU A 7 -35.78 17.18 5.21
N ALA A 8 -35.51 18.49 5.21
CA ALA A 8 -36.26 19.44 4.40
C ALA A 8 -36.14 19.10 2.89
N PRO A 9 -37.23 19.16 2.11
CA PRO A 9 -37.17 19.05 0.65
C PRO A 9 -36.21 20.09 0.06
N TRP A 10 -35.60 19.77 -1.08
CA TRP A 10 -34.75 20.70 -1.81
C TRP A 10 -35.51 21.98 -2.17
N THR A 11 -36.78 21.87 -2.54
CA THR A 11 -37.68 23.01 -2.82
C THR A 11 -37.93 23.94 -1.63
N VAL A 12 -37.73 23.44 -0.40
CA VAL A 12 -37.74 24.28 0.81
C VAL A 12 -36.36 24.92 1.00
N ILE A 13 -35.28 24.17 0.78
CA ILE A 13 -33.90 24.66 0.87
C ILE A 13 -33.64 25.78 -0.15
N SER A 14 -34.24 25.72 -1.34
CA SER A 14 -34.10 26.74 -2.39
C SER A 14 -34.63 28.11 -2.00
N GLN A 15 -35.55 28.20 -1.04
CA GLN A 15 -36.11 29.49 -0.59
C GLN A 15 -35.09 30.36 0.16
N GLY A 16 -33.98 29.76 0.63
CA GLY A 16 -32.91 30.44 1.35
C GLY A 16 -31.52 30.21 0.76
N SER A 17 -31.41 29.77 -0.50
CA SER A 17 -30.14 29.49 -1.15
C SER A 17 -30.10 30.04 -2.58
N PRO A 18 -28.93 30.10 -3.23
CA PRO A 18 -28.82 30.51 -4.64
C PRO A 18 -29.46 29.55 -5.66
N MET A 19 -29.97 28.39 -5.21
CA MET A 19 -30.62 27.40 -6.06
C MET A 19 -32.04 27.83 -6.45
N ASP A 20 -32.39 27.72 -7.72
CA ASP A 20 -33.74 28.04 -8.18
C ASP A 20 -34.74 26.88 -7.91
N TYR A 21 -36.04 27.17 -8.01
CA TYR A 21 -37.10 26.19 -7.75
C TYR A 21 -37.03 24.99 -8.71
N ASN A 22 -36.69 25.19 -9.98
CA ASN A 22 -36.65 24.10 -10.96
C ASN A 22 -35.47 23.15 -10.69
N GLN A 23 -34.31 23.71 -10.31
CA GLN A 23 -33.14 22.98 -9.84
C GLN A 23 -33.44 22.21 -8.55
N ALA A 24 -34.26 22.76 -7.68
CA ALA A 24 -34.65 22.08 -6.45
C ALA A 24 -35.69 20.98 -6.69
N ASP A 25 -36.69 21.21 -7.53
CA ASP A 25 -37.73 20.25 -7.88
C ASP A 25 -37.15 19.01 -8.59
N ILE A 26 -36.18 19.20 -9.49
CA ILE A 26 -35.50 18.07 -10.13
C ILE A 26 -34.71 17.22 -9.13
N LEU A 27 -34.10 17.84 -8.12
CA LEU A 27 -33.39 17.13 -7.03
C LEU A 27 -34.37 16.36 -6.15
N ASP A 28 -35.48 16.98 -5.73
CA ASP A 28 -36.54 16.31 -4.96
C ASP A 28 -37.10 15.11 -5.72
N SER A 29 -37.38 15.29 -7.02
CA SER A 29 -37.86 14.24 -7.91
C SER A 29 -36.86 13.08 -8.02
N PHE A 30 -35.57 13.37 -8.22
CA PHE A 30 -34.54 12.33 -8.35
C PHE A 30 -34.32 11.59 -7.03
N GLU A 31 -34.20 12.30 -5.91
CA GLU A 31 -34.00 11.71 -4.60
C GLU A 31 -35.18 10.85 -4.17
N TRP A 32 -36.41 11.27 -4.48
CA TRP A 32 -37.60 10.47 -4.23
C TRP A 32 -37.52 9.12 -4.94
N SER A 33 -37.10 9.11 -6.21
CA SER A 33 -36.90 7.87 -6.97
C SER A 33 -35.79 6.98 -6.40
N MET A 34 -34.69 7.57 -5.94
CA MET A 34 -33.61 6.81 -5.27
C MET A 34 -34.08 6.11 -3.99
N ARG A 35 -34.95 6.76 -3.20
CA ARG A 35 -35.39 6.23 -1.89
C ARG A 35 -36.47 5.16 -1.97
N HIS A 36 -37.28 5.16 -3.03
CA HIS A 36 -38.45 4.29 -3.14
C HIS A 36 -38.26 3.15 -4.15
N ASP A 37 -37.01 2.80 -4.46
CA ASP A 37 -36.66 1.81 -5.49
C ASP A 37 -37.40 2.07 -6.82
N GLY A 38 -37.67 3.35 -7.08
CA GLY A 38 -38.31 3.80 -8.30
C GLY A 38 -37.35 3.64 -9.47
N ASP A 39 -37.87 3.79 -10.69
CA ASP A 39 -37.07 3.66 -11.90
C ASP A 39 -36.10 4.86 -12.08
N VAL A 40 -35.01 4.83 -11.31
CA VAL A 40 -33.86 5.75 -11.43
C VAL A 40 -33.31 5.69 -12.85
N SER A 41 -33.42 4.53 -13.50
CA SER A 41 -32.95 4.30 -14.85
C SER A 41 -33.72 5.11 -15.88
N SER A 42 -35.05 5.14 -15.84
CA SER A 42 -35.82 6.01 -16.74
C SER A 42 -35.60 7.49 -16.47
N LYS A 43 -35.38 7.91 -15.22
CA LYS A 43 -35.06 9.32 -14.93
C LYS A 43 -33.70 9.73 -15.47
N LEU A 44 -32.69 8.88 -15.34
CA LEU A 44 -31.37 9.16 -15.93
C LEU A 44 -31.40 9.04 -17.46
N ALA A 45 -32.20 8.13 -18.01
CA ALA A 45 -32.44 8.02 -19.46
C ALA A 45 -33.32 9.16 -20.03
N SER A 46 -33.99 9.96 -19.19
CA SER A 46 -34.89 11.04 -19.63
C SER A 46 -34.17 12.28 -20.20
N GLY A 47 -32.85 12.23 -20.35
CA GLY A 47 -32.02 13.34 -20.85
C GLY A 47 -31.75 14.44 -19.81
N LYS A 48 -32.17 14.24 -18.56
CA LYS A 48 -32.10 15.22 -17.48
C LYS A 48 -30.79 15.21 -16.67
N VAL A 49 -29.83 14.37 -17.05
CA VAL A 49 -28.57 14.16 -16.31
C VAL A 49 -27.78 15.47 -16.20
N LYS A 50 -27.83 16.31 -17.23
CA LYS A 50 -27.12 17.60 -17.27
C LYS A 50 -27.70 18.58 -16.25
N GLU A 51 -29.02 18.79 -16.24
CA GLU A 51 -29.67 19.69 -15.27
C GLU A 51 -29.49 19.19 -13.85
N LEU A 52 -29.62 17.87 -13.64
CA LEU A 52 -29.44 17.24 -12.33
C LEU A 52 -28.01 17.44 -11.82
N THR A 53 -27.00 17.20 -12.66
CA THR A 53 -25.59 17.37 -12.30
C THR A 53 -25.28 18.84 -11.98
N ARG A 54 -25.82 19.80 -12.75
CA ARG A 54 -25.66 21.23 -12.46
C ARG A 54 -26.27 21.64 -11.13
N ALA A 55 -27.49 21.17 -10.84
CA ALA A 55 -28.15 21.44 -9.57
C ALA A 55 -27.35 20.87 -8.40
N LEU A 56 -26.80 19.66 -8.54
CA LEU A 56 -25.93 19.04 -7.53
C LEU A 56 -24.62 19.80 -7.33
N LEU A 57 -23.94 20.20 -8.40
CA LEU A 57 -22.72 20.99 -8.29
C LEU A 57 -22.99 22.36 -7.65
N LEU A 58 -24.12 23.00 -7.96
CA LEU A 58 -24.52 24.23 -7.28
C LEU A 58 -24.79 23.99 -5.79
N ALA A 59 -25.49 22.89 -5.44
CA ALA A 59 -25.74 22.52 -4.06
C ALA A 59 -24.43 22.30 -3.28
N LEU A 60 -23.46 21.59 -3.86
CA LEU A 60 -22.15 21.35 -3.27
C LEU A 60 -21.31 22.63 -3.16
N LYS A 61 -21.55 23.60 -4.04
CA LYS A 61 -20.86 24.90 -4.01
C LYS A 61 -21.43 25.85 -2.97
N GLU A 62 -22.75 25.91 -2.78
CA GLU A 62 -23.39 27.01 -2.05
C GLU A 62 -23.97 26.58 -0.69
N LEU A 63 -24.14 25.28 -0.43
CA LEU A 63 -24.71 24.80 0.83
C LEU A 63 -23.63 24.40 1.83
N ASP A 64 -23.74 24.90 3.06
CA ASP A 64 -22.87 24.53 4.18
C ASP A 64 -23.53 23.52 5.14
N ASN A 65 -24.83 23.27 5.00
CA ASN A 65 -25.52 22.27 5.82
C ASN A 65 -25.01 20.85 5.48
N ILE A 66 -24.41 20.19 6.47
CA ILE A 66 -23.76 18.89 6.31
C ILE A 66 -24.73 17.83 5.74
N ASP A 67 -25.99 17.79 6.18
CA ASP A 67 -26.95 16.79 5.72
C ASP A 67 -27.36 17.02 4.26
N SER A 68 -27.55 18.28 3.86
CA SER A 68 -27.78 18.65 2.45
C SER A 68 -26.59 18.28 1.57
N VAL A 69 -25.37 18.59 2.00
CA VAL A 69 -24.15 18.25 1.25
C VAL A 69 -23.99 16.73 1.12
N LYS A 70 -24.22 15.97 2.20
CA LYS A 70 -24.22 14.50 2.16
C LYS A 70 -25.24 13.93 1.18
N ARG A 71 -26.47 14.48 1.14
CA ARG A 71 -27.50 14.08 0.17
C ARG A 71 -27.05 14.38 -1.26
N ALA A 72 -26.51 15.57 -1.51
CA ALA A 72 -25.99 15.93 -2.83
C ALA A 72 -24.86 14.98 -3.28
N CYS A 73 -23.91 14.66 -2.40
CA CYS A 73 -22.85 13.69 -2.67
C CYS A 73 -23.41 12.31 -3.01
N ALA A 74 -24.39 11.81 -2.25
CA ALA A 74 -25.00 10.50 -2.49
C ALA A 74 -25.73 10.44 -3.84
N MET A 75 -26.46 11.50 -4.20
CA MET A 75 -27.12 11.62 -5.51
C MET A 75 -26.10 11.69 -6.65
N LEU A 76 -25.02 12.46 -6.49
CA LEU A 76 -23.94 12.55 -7.48
C LEU A 76 -23.26 11.19 -7.71
N LEU A 77 -22.91 10.49 -6.62
CA LEU A 77 -22.35 9.13 -6.71
C LEU A 77 -23.31 8.17 -7.41
N LYS A 78 -24.63 8.29 -7.19
CA LYS A 78 -25.62 7.47 -7.88
C LYS A 78 -25.64 7.71 -9.39
N ILE A 79 -25.47 8.96 -9.83
CA ILE A 79 -25.34 9.29 -11.27
C ILE A 79 -24.07 8.66 -11.84
N LEU A 80 -22.93 8.81 -11.15
CA LEU A 80 -21.64 8.29 -11.60
C LEU A 80 -21.58 6.76 -11.68
N THR A 81 -22.34 6.07 -10.83
CA THR A 81 -22.38 4.60 -10.73
C THR A 81 -23.56 3.98 -11.49
N PHE A 82 -24.38 4.79 -12.16
CA PHE A 82 -25.59 4.32 -12.81
C PHE A 82 -25.30 3.39 -14.00
N GLU A 83 -24.43 3.83 -14.90
CA GLU A 83 -24.00 3.06 -16.07
C GLU A 83 -22.56 2.55 -15.87
N ARG A 84 -22.14 1.63 -16.75
CA ARG A 84 -20.75 1.13 -16.76
C ARG A 84 -19.73 2.25 -17.00
N SER A 85 -20.15 3.33 -17.66
CA SER A 85 -19.36 4.52 -17.93
C SER A 85 -20.06 5.76 -17.39
N MET A 86 -19.28 6.77 -17.00
CA MET A 86 -19.81 8.06 -16.59
C MET A 86 -20.55 8.74 -17.75
N PRO A 87 -21.75 9.32 -17.53
CA PRO A 87 -22.49 10.03 -18.57
C PRO A 87 -21.74 11.26 -19.11
N ASP A 88 -21.87 11.54 -20.40
CA ASP A 88 -21.19 12.64 -21.08
C ASP A 88 -21.68 14.01 -20.61
N GLU A 89 -22.93 14.08 -20.17
CA GLU A 89 -23.55 15.24 -19.57
C GLU A 89 -22.82 15.67 -18.29
N VAL A 90 -22.26 14.72 -17.54
CA VAL A 90 -21.46 15.02 -16.34
C VAL A 90 -20.16 15.72 -16.74
N VAL A 91 -19.48 15.21 -17.77
CA VAL A 91 -18.24 15.83 -18.30
C VAL A 91 -18.51 17.27 -18.74
N ALA A 92 -19.62 17.50 -19.44
CA ALA A 92 -20.01 18.84 -19.90
C ALA A 92 -20.26 19.84 -18.74
N CYS A 93 -20.62 19.36 -17.55
CA CYS A 93 -20.80 20.21 -16.37
C CYS A 93 -19.47 20.53 -15.64
N LEU A 94 -18.42 19.75 -15.89
CA LEU A 94 -17.10 19.97 -15.31
C LEU A 94 -16.27 21.03 -16.07
N SER A 95 -16.75 21.51 -17.22
CA SER A 95 -16.10 22.61 -17.94
C SER A 95 -16.38 23.98 -17.31
N GLU A 96 -17.59 24.21 -16.79
CA GLU A 96 -18.03 25.42 -16.07
C GLU A 96 -19.16 25.05 -15.09
N PRO A 97 -19.05 25.27 -13.76
CA PRO A 97 -18.05 26.07 -13.02
C PRO A 97 -16.72 25.35 -12.70
N GLY A 98 -16.48 24.16 -13.24
CA GLY A 98 -15.26 23.38 -12.95
C GLY A 98 -15.43 22.40 -11.78
N PHE A 99 -14.29 21.96 -11.24
CA PHE A 99 -14.21 21.07 -10.08
C PHE A 99 -14.32 21.80 -8.73
N GLU A 100 -14.36 23.13 -8.74
CA GLU A 100 -14.38 23.94 -7.52
C GLU A 100 -15.46 23.52 -6.50
N PRO A 101 -16.71 23.19 -6.90
CA PRO A 101 -17.73 22.72 -5.96
C PRO A 101 -17.37 21.44 -5.23
N LEU A 102 -16.47 20.61 -5.78
CA LEU A 102 -16.01 19.38 -5.18
C LEU A 102 -14.80 19.66 -4.28
N VAL A 103 -13.83 20.38 -4.82
CA VAL A 103 -12.50 20.55 -4.20
C VAL A 103 -12.54 21.36 -2.90
N ARG A 104 -13.48 22.30 -2.75
CA ARG A 104 -13.67 23.02 -1.47
C ARG A 104 -13.89 22.07 -0.27
N HIS A 105 -14.42 20.87 -0.51
CA HIS A 105 -14.68 19.88 0.54
C HIS A 105 -13.43 19.09 0.97
N PHE A 106 -12.25 19.39 0.42
CA PHE A 106 -10.97 18.87 0.90
C PHE A 106 -10.26 19.82 1.88
N GLU A 107 -10.81 21.00 2.11
CA GLU A 107 -10.28 21.92 3.11
C GLU A 107 -10.38 21.33 4.53
N LYS A 108 -9.44 21.65 5.41
CA LYS A 108 -9.37 21.10 6.78
C LYS A 108 -10.61 21.37 7.64
N SER A 109 -11.38 22.42 7.31
CA SER A 109 -12.64 22.78 7.95
C SER A 109 -13.81 21.88 7.56
N SER A 110 -13.66 21.07 6.52
CA SER A 110 -14.73 20.25 5.95
C SER A 110 -15.07 19.04 6.80
N ASN A 111 -16.33 18.59 6.68
CA ASN A 111 -16.76 17.36 7.33
C ASN A 111 -16.12 16.14 6.65
N VAL A 112 -15.43 15.30 7.41
CA VAL A 112 -14.64 14.20 6.86
C VAL A 112 -15.48 13.20 6.05
N GLN A 113 -16.72 12.90 6.47
CA GLN A 113 -17.59 12.00 5.71
C GLN A 113 -17.99 12.59 4.35
N VAL A 114 -18.15 13.91 4.28
CA VAL A 114 -18.36 14.62 3.01
C VAL A 114 -17.10 14.52 2.16
N SER A 115 -15.92 14.84 2.72
CA SER A 115 -14.64 14.75 2.01
C SER A 115 -14.41 13.36 1.42
N CYS A 116 -14.66 12.30 2.18
CA CYS A 116 -14.59 10.91 1.70
C CYS A 116 -15.56 10.63 0.54
N SER A 117 -16.79 11.14 0.60
CA SER A 117 -17.79 10.94 -0.46
C SER A 117 -17.40 11.69 -1.73
N ILE A 118 -16.90 12.92 -1.59
CA ILE A 118 -16.39 13.73 -2.68
C ILE A 118 -15.15 13.09 -3.31
N ALA A 119 -14.23 12.55 -2.51
CA ALA A 119 -13.06 11.84 -3.01
C ALA A 119 -13.46 10.64 -3.87
N ASN A 120 -14.47 9.87 -3.46
CA ASN A 120 -14.99 8.77 -4.28
C ASN A 120 -15.52 9.25 -5.63
N ALA A 121 -16.31 10.34 -5.63
CA ALA A 121 -16.83 10.93 -6.86
C ALA A 121 -15.70 11.45 -7.77
N MET A 122 -14.73 12.17 -7.19
CA MET A 122 -13.56 12.67 -7.92
C MET A 122 -12.69 11.55 -8.50
N GLY A 123 -12.46 10.47 -7.75
CA GLY A 123 -11.72 9.32 -8.27
C GLY A 123 -12.38 8.68 -9.49
N MET A 124 -13.72 8.60 -9.51
CA MET A 124 -14.47 8.13 -10.69
C MET A 124 -14.42 9.12 -11.86
N MET A 125 -14.60 10.42 -11.59
CA MET A 125 -14.57 11.46 -12.62
C MET A 125 -13.20 11.56 -13.27
N LEU A 126 -12.13 11.63 -12.48
CA LEU A 126 -10.74 11.72 -12.95
C LEU A 126 -10.25 10.42 -13.63
N CYS A 127 -10.95 9.30 -13.47
CA CYS A 127 -10.70 8.08 -14.23
C CYS A 127 -11.26 8.14 -15.66
N SER A 128 -12.22 9.02 -15.94
CA SER A 128 -12.87 9.09 -17.25
C SER A 128 -11.90 9.67 -18.32
N PRO A 129 -11.67 8.97 -19.44
CA PRO A 129 -10.88 9.52 -20.55
C PRO A 129 -11.39 10.86 -21.05
N LYS A 130 -12.72 11.04 -21.08
CA LYS A 130 -13.36 12.28 -21.52
C LYS A 130 -13.07 13.47 -20.60
N VAL A 131 -12.80 13.20 -19.31
CA VAL A 131 -12.37 14.24 -18.37
C VAL A 131 -10.90 14.58 -18.58
N ALA A 132 -10.05 13.60 -18.89
CA ALA A 132 -8.66 13.85 -19.24
C ALA A 132 -8.51 14.70 -20.52
N ASP A 133 -9.46 14.60 -21.45
CA ASP A 133 -9.53 15.41 -22.68
C ASP A 133 -10.01 16.86 -22.45
N LEU A 134 -10.41 17.23 -21.23
CA LEU A 134 -10.68 18.63 -20.87
C LEU A 134 -9.37 19.44 -20.82
N ASN A 135 -9.45 20.69 -20.35
CA ASN A 135 -8.26 21.51 -20.15
C ASN A 135 -7.24 20.77 -19.23
N SER A 136 -6.13 20.33 -19.81
CA SER A 136 -5.14 19.50 -19.10
C SER A 136 -4.57 20.19 -17.86
N VAL A 137 -4.31 21.49 -17.92
CA VAL A 137 -3.82 22.29 -16.78
C VAL A 137 -4.85 22.30 -15.65
N LEU A 138 -6.14 22.42 -15.98
CA LEU A 138 -7.19 22.35 -14.97
C LEU A 138 -7.22 20.97 -14.32
N VAL A 139 -7.27 19.90 -15.13
CA VAL A 139 -7.40 18.51 -14.64
C VAL A 139 -6.19 18.10 -13.79
N GLU A 140 -4.98 18.47 -14.20
CA GLU A 140 -3.74 18.25 -13.44
C GLU A 140 -3.81 18.93 -12.07
N ALA A 141 -4.21 20.21 -12.01
CA ALA A 141 -4.32 20.94 -10.75
C ALA A 141 -5.35 20.31 -9.79
N GLN A 142 -6.47 19.78 -10.30
CA GLN A 142 -7.45 19.12 -9.43
C GLN A 142 -7.02 17.72 -9.01
N THR A 143 -6.29 17.02 -9.88
CA THR A 143 -5.67 15.73 -9.55
C THR A 143 -4.65 15.91 -8.43
N GLU A 144 -3.83 16.95 -8.46
CA GLU A 144 -2.87 17.25 -7.39
C GLU A 144 -3.57 17.51 -6.05
N LYS A 145 -4.65 18.29 -6.03
CA LYS A 145 -5.44 18.53 -4.81
C LYS A 145 -6.08 17.25 -4.28
N PHE A 146 -6.62 16.41 -5.17
CA PHE A 146 -7.21 15.11 -4.81
C PHE A 146 -6.16 14.16 -4.21
N LEU A 147 -5.01 14.00 -4.85
CA LEU A 147 -3.93 13.15 -4.36
C LEU A 147 -3.32 13.70 -3.06
N SER A 148 -3.18 15.02 -2.92
CA SER A 148 -2.72 15.66 -1.69
C SER A 148 -3.67 15.38 -0.51
N TRP A 149 -4.98 15.46 -0.73
CA TRP A 149 -5.96 15.09 0.28
C TRP A 149 -5.84 13.61 0.66
N LEU A 150 -5.75 12.70 -0.31
CA LEU A 150 -5.56 11.27 -0.05
C LEU A 150 -4.31 10.99 0.79
N SER A 151 -3.18 11.59 0.43
CA SER A 151 -1.94 11.46 1.20
C SER A 151 -2.12 11.96 2.62
N SER A 152 -2.83 13.09 2.83
CA SER A 152 -3.09 13.62 4.17
C SER A 152 -3.90 12.65 5.05
N VAL A 153 -4.85 11.91 4.47
CA VAL A 153 -5.66 10.92 5.18
C VAL A 153 -4.84 9.67 5.53
N VAL A 154 -4.03 9.18 4.57
CA VAL A 154 -3.20 7.98 4.74
C VAL A 154 -2.02 8.22 5.70
N GLU A 155 -1.41 9.40 5.67
CA GLU A 155 -0.25 9.74 6.51
C GLU A 155 -0.63 10.18 7.93
N SER A 156 -1.87 10.61 8.13
CA SER A 156 -2.34 11.06 9.44
C SER A 156 -2.41 9.89 10.42
N LYS A 157 -1.67 10.02 11.53
CA LYS A 157 -1.71 9.05 12.63
C LYS A 157 -3.09 9.05 13.29
N GLY A 158 -3.68 7.88 13.45
CA GLY A 158 -4.97 7.71 14.12
C GLY A 158 -6.19 7.97 13.24
N THR A 159 -6.03 8.10 11.92
CA THR A 159 -7.15 8.14 10.98
C THR A 159 -8.06 6.92 11.19
N PRO A 160 -9.37 7.11 11.40
CA PRO A 160 -10.33 6.02 11.52
C PRO A 160 -10.29 5.09 10.30
N PRO A 161 -10.33 3.77 10.51
CA PRO A 161 -10.28 2.83 9.39
C PRO A 161 -11.38 2.98 8.34
N THR A 162 -12.57 3.47 8.69
CA THR A 162 -13.63 3.77 7.72
C THR A 162 -13.24 4.89 6.74
N GLU A 163 -12.45 5.85 7.20
CA GLU A 163 -11.95 6.96 6.39
C GLU A 163 -10.80 6.50 5.50
N LEU A 164 -9.89 5.67 6.04
CA LEU A 164 -8.84 5.00 5.26
C LEU A 164 -9.44 4.17 4.13
N VAL A 165 -10.45 3.33 4.43
CA VAL A 165 -11.16 2.55 3.39
C VAL A 165 -11.74 3.46 2.33
N SER A 166 -12.38 4.56 2.72
CA SER A 166 -12.97 5.51 1.75
C SER A 166 -11.90 6.17 0.87
N ALA A 167 -10.75 6.56 1.44
CA ALA A 167 -9.63 7.10 0.69
C ALA A 167 -9.03 6.07 -0.28
N LEU A 168 -8.86 4.82 0.17
CA LEU A 168 -8.34 3.73 -0.68
C LEU A 168 -9.32 3.35 -1.79
N VAL A 169 -10.63 3.41 -1.56
CA VAL A 169 -11.65 3.21 -2.62
C VAL A 169 -11.59 4.33 -3.64
N ALA A 170 -11.48 5.58 -3.19
CA ALA A 170 -11.33 6.74 -4.08
C ALA A 170 -10.07 6.63 -4.95
N LEU A 171 -8.93 6.28 -4.34
CA LEU A 171 -7.68 6.01 -5.06
C LEU A 171 -7.84 4.83 -6.03
N GLY A 172 -8.48 3.75 -5.60
CA GLY A 172 -8.76 2.59 -6.43
C GLY A 172 -9.61 2.94 -7.66
N ASN A 173 -10.59 3.84 -7.53
CA ASN A 173 -11.35 4.34 -8.67
C ASN A 173 -10.48 5.14 -9.64
N TYR A 174 -9.63 6.03 -9.13
CA TYR A 174 -8.70 6.81 -9.94
C TYR A 174 -7.72 5.92 -10.73
N LEU A 175 -7.18 4.87 -10.09
CA LEU A 175 -6.17 3.97 -10.66
C LEU A 175 -6.72 2.93 -11.65
N ARG A 176 -8.02 2.94 -11.98
CA ARG A 176 -8.57 2.06 -13.03
C ARG A 176 -8.04 2.42 -14.42
N SER A 177 -7.69 3.69 -14.67
CA SER A 177 -7.09 4.17 -15.91
C SER A 177 -5.59 3.90 -15.98
N ASN A 178 -5.11 3.38 -17.12
CA ASN A 178 -3.67 3.19 -17.40
C ASN A 178 -2.87 4.48 -17.24
N ALA A 179 -3.39 5.60 -17.75
CA ALA A 179 -2.72 6.90 -17.68
C ALA A 179 -2.59 7.40 -16.23
N ASN A 180 -3.62 7.18 -15.41
CA ASN A 180 -3.62 7.57 -14.00
C ASN A 180 -2.64 6.73 -13.18
N ARG A 181 -2.48 5.44 -13.50
CA ARG A 181 -1.44 4.61 -12.88
C ARG A 181 -0.03 5.15 -13.16
N ASP A 182 0.22 5.57 -14.40
CA ASP A 182 1.51 6.14 -14.81
C ASP A 182 1.78 7.47 -14.10
N ALA A 183 0.79 8.36 -14.11
CA ALA A 183 0.85 9.64 -13.42
C ALA A 183 1.06 9.47 -11.91
N PHE A 184 0.35 8.53 -11.28
CA PHE A 184 0.45 8.28 -9.83
C PHE A 184 1.87 7.86 -9.43
N VAL A 185 2.45 6.89 -10.12
CA VAL A 185 3.79 6.35 -9.81
C VAL A 185 4.89 7.38 -10.10
N LYS A 186 4.72 8.24 -11.11
CA LYS A 186 5.67 9.34 -11.42
C LYS A 186 5.50 10.57 -10.54
N SER A 187 4.36 10.71 -9.86
CA SER A 187 4.07 11.89 -9.06
C SER A 187 4.90 11.93 -7.77
N LYS A 188 4.85 13.06 -7.04
CA LYS A 188 5.38 13.16 -5.68
C LYS A 188 4.60 12.30 -4.66
N SER A 189 3.51 11.66 -5.05
CA SER A 189 2.70 10.81 -4.17
C SER A 189 3.47 9.53 -3.88
N SER A 190 3.76 9.29 -2.61
CA SER A 190 4.56 8.13 -2.21
C SER A 190 3.69 6.88 -2.08
N ILE A 191 4.16 5.75 -2.60
CA ILE A 191 3.60 4.42 -2.36
C ILE A 191 3.80 3.99 -0.89
N LEU A 192 4.87 4.49 -0.24
CA LEU A 192 5.28 4.05 1.08
C LEU A 192 4.22 4.27 2.18
N PRO A 193 3.57 5.45 2.30
CA PRO A 193 2.46 5.63 3.25
C PRO A 193 1.33 4.60 3.08
N ILE A 194 0.98 4.26 1.83
CA ILE A 194 -0.04 3.24 1.53
C ILE A 194 0.47 1.86 1.94
N ALA A 195 1.73 1.54 1.64
CA ALA A 195 2.34 0.26 1.99
C ALA A 195 2.43 0.05 3.51
N ARG A 196 2.66 1.11 4.29
CA ARG A 196 2.67 1.08 5.76
C ARG A 196 1.31 0.70 6.37
N LEU A 197 0.20 0.87 5.65
CA LEU A 197 -1.11 0.36 6.09
C LEU A 197 -1.16 -1.17 6.13
N LEU A 198 -0.17 -1.86 5.56
CA LEU A 198 0.07 -3.29 5.72
C LEU A 198 1.10 -3.58 6.82
N GLU A 199 1.19 -2.79 7.89
CA GLU A 199 1.96 -3.12 9.11
C GLU A 199 1.03 -3.52 10.27
N LYS A 200 1.59 -4.21 11.28
CA LYS A 200 0.86 -4.72 12.46
C LYS A 200 0.01 -3.69 13.19
N ASP A 201 0.46 -2.45 13.22
CA ASP A 201 -0.26 -1.37 13.88
C ASP A 201 -1.58 -0.99 13.17
N TYR A 202 -1.74 -1.41 11.91
CA TYR A 202 -2.92 -1.15 11.06
C TYR A 202 -3.73 -2.40 10.72
N TYR A 203 -3.24 -3.61 11.03
CA TYR A 203 -3.85 -4.92 10.67
C TYR A 203 -5.22 -5.22 11.31
N ALA A 204 -5.78 -4.34 12.13
CA ALA A 204 -7.02 -4.66 12.83
C ALA A 204 -8.27 -4.66 11.93
N GLN A 205 -8.18 -4.25 10.66
CA GLN A 205 -9.35 -4.18 9.78
C GLN A 205 -9.09 -4.77 8.39
N VAL A 206 -9.64 -5.98 8.18
CA VAL A 206 -9.65 -6.73 6.90
C VAL A 206 -10.02 -5.88 5.68
N GLN A 207 -10.86 -4.84 5.84
CA GLN A 207 -11.22 -3.94 4.74
C GLN A 207 -10.09 -2.99 4.35
N VAL A 208 -9.34 -2.46 5.32
CA VAL A 208 -8.16 -1.62 5.05
C VAL A 208 -7.12 -2.46 4.33
N GLU A 209 -6.81 -3.66 4.82
CA GLU A 209 -5.88 -4.60 4.16
C GLU A 209 -6.32 -4.90 2.72
N TYR A 210 -7.59 -5.30 2.54
CA TYR A 210 -8.12 -5.62 1.22
C TYR A 210 -7.99 -4.45 0.25
N HIS A 211 -8.39 -3.24 0.64
CA HIS A 211 -8.36 -2.07 -0.24
C HIS A 211 -6.94 -1.55 -0.48
N THR A 212 -6.03 -1.68 0.48
CA THR A 212 -4.61 -1.39 0.30
C THR A 212 -3.98 -2.34 -0.70
N VAL A 213 -4.21 -3.65 -0.56
CA VAL A 213 -3.70 -4.65 -1.52
C VAL A 213 -4.36 -4.47 -2.89
N PHE A 214 -5.65 -4.09 -2.93
CA PHE A 214 -6.35 -3.80 -4.19
C PHE A 214 -5.73 -2.62 -4.96
N VAL A 215 -5.25 -1.58 -4.27
CA VAL A 215 -4.49 -0.49 -4.90
C VAL A 215 -3.22 -1.04 -5.58
N PHE A 216 -2.47 -1.90 -4.90
CA PHE A 216 -1.29 -2.54 -5.49
C PHE A 216 -1.62 -3.51 -6.64
N TRP A 217 -2.78 -4.17 -6.56
CA TRP A 217 -3.29 -5.00 -7.64
C TRP A 217 -3.55 -4.17 -8.89
N LEU A 218 -4.20 -3.01 -8.77
CA LEU A 218 -4.36 -2.10 -9.91
C LEU A 218 -3.02 -1.67 -10.50
N LEU A 219 -2.06 -1.28 -9.66
CA LEU A 219 -0.72 -0.87 -10.10
C LEU A 219 0.07 -1.99 -10.79
N SER A 220 -0.21 -3.26 -10.46
CA SER A 220 0.43 -4.42 -11.10
C SER A 220 0.00 -4.67 -12.56
N PHE A 221 -1.05 -4.00 -13.05
CA PHE A 221 -1.47 -4.03 -14.47
C PHE A 221 -0.90 -2.85 -15.27
N ALA A 222 0.40 -2.62 -15.14
CA ALA A 222 1.09 -1.62 -15.94
C ALA A 222 1.14 -2.05 -17.43
N GLY A 223 0.83 -1.09 -18.31
CA GLY A 223 0.57 -1.31 -19.73
C GLY A 223 1.74 -1.03 -20.66
N SER A 224 2.80 -0.37 -20.17
CA SER A 224 4.04 -0.13 -20.93
C SER A 224 5.27 -0.57 -20.15
N LYS A 225 6.39 -0.77 -20.85
CA LYS A 225 7.67 -1.18 -20.23
C LYS A 225 8.18 -0.12 -19.25
N GLU A 226 8.04 1.16 -19.59
CA GLU A 226 8.43 2.29 -18.75
C GLU A 226 7.57 2.34 -17.48
N GLN A 227 6.27 2.07 -17.62
CA GLN A 227 5.36 2.01 -16.48
C GLN A 227 5.69 0.82 -15.57
N ASN A 228 6.02 -0.35 -16.14
CA ASN A 228 6.45 -1.52 -15.35
C ASN A 228 7.70 -1.20 -14.52
N ALA A 229 8.71 -0.57 -15.12
CA ALA A 229 9.94 -0.19 -14.42
C ALA A 229 9.68 0.82 -13.28
N ALA A 230 8.81 1.81 -13.52
CA ALA A 230 8.45 2.77 -12.49
C ALA A 230 7.68 2.11 -11.33
N VAL A 231 6.77 1.18 -11.63
CA VAL A 231 6.04 0.41 -10.59
C VAL A 231 7.01 -0.49 -9.84
N GLU A 232 7.93 -1.16 -10.52
CA GLU A 232 8.95 -2.02 -9.92
C GLU A 232 9.78 -1.25 -8.89
N GLU A 233 10.33 -0.11 -9.30
CA GLU A 233 11.13 0.77 -8.43
C GLU A 233 10.32 1.24 -7.22
N ALA A 234 9.09 1.70 -7.44
CA ALA A 234 8.27 2.26 -6.38
C ALA A 234 7.77 1.18 -5.39
N MET A 235 7.45 -0.03 -5.85
CA MET A 235 7.06 -1.17 -5.00
C MET A 235 8.25 -1.68 -4.18
N ASN A 236 9.43 -1.74 -4.79
CA ASN A 236 10.66 -2.15 -4.11
C ASN A 236 11.06 -1.13 -3.02
N ALA A 237 11.08 0.16 -3.36
CA ALA A 237 11.41 1.23 -2.42
C ALA A 237 10.42 1.32 -1.23
N ALA A 238 9.16 0.92 -1.44
CA ALA A 238 8.15 0.85 -0.40
C ALA A 238 8.09 -0.50 0.35
N GLU A 239 8.98 -1.44 0.02
CA GLU A 239 9.07 -2.78 0.62
C GLU A 239 7.75 -3.57 0.50
N VAL A 240 7.01 -3.38 -0.59
CA VAL A 240 5.69 -4.00 -0.78
C VAL A 240 5.77 -5.55 -0.74
N PRO A 241 6.75 -6.23 -1.38
CA PRO A 241 6.88 -7.68 -1.28
C PRO A 241 7.00 -8.19 0.17
N ARG A 242 7.81 -7.53 1.00
CA ARG A 242 7.99 -7.88 2.41
C ARG A 242 6.69 -7.76 3.19
N ARG A 243 6.00 -6.64 3.01
CA ARG A 243 4.74 -6.33 3.69
C ARG A 243 3.64 -7.32 3.33
N MET A 244 3.51 -7.66 2.04
CA MET A 244 2.58 -8.67 1.56
C MET A 244 2.93 -10.07 2.07
N THR A 245 4.22 -10.40 2.16
CA THR A 245 4.66 -11.67 2.76
C THR A 245 4.21 -11.77 4.22
N ASN A 246 4.34 -10.69 5.00
CA ASN A 246 3.85 -10.66 6.38
C ASN A 246 2.32 -10.78 6.46
N VAL A 247 1.58 -10.11 5.58
CA VAL A 247 0.13 -10.27 5.47
C VAL A 247 -0.23 -11.74 5.24
N LEU A 248 0.41 -12.43 4.30
CA LEU A 248 0.13 -13.85 4.00
C LEU A 248 0.43 -14.80 5.17
N ARG A 249 1.38 -14.47 6.05
CA ARG A 249 1.68 -15.27 7.24
C ARG A 249 0.57 -15.22 8.28
N GLU A 250 -0.11 -14.07 8.41
CA GLU A 250 -1.04 -13.80 9.51
C GLU A 250 -2.52 -13.85 9.09
N VAL A 251 -2.83 -13.49 7.84
CA VAL A 251 -4.20 -13.27 7.40
C VAL A 251 -4.99 -14.59 7.27
N THR A 252 -6.25 -14.53 7.70
CA THR A 252 -7.20 -15.65 7.61
C THR A 252 -8.32 -15.39 6.61
N ALA A 253 -8.56 -14.13 6.23
CA ALA A 253 -9.60 -13.76 5.28
C ALA A 253 -9.22 -14.16 3.85
N GLU A 254 -9.92 -15.15 3.27
CA GLU A 254 -9.64 -15.68 1.92
C GLU A 254 -9.60 -14.57 0.85
N LYS A 255 -10.49 -13.57 0.94
CA LYS A 255 -10.51 -12.45 -0.02
C LYS A 255 -9.21 -11.64 -0.03
N VAL A 256 -8.53 -11.52 1.12
CA VAL A 256 -7.25 -10.80 1.25
C VAL A 256 -6.13 -11.70 0.74
N VAL A 257 -6.13 -12.99 1.10
CA VAL A 257 -5.19 -13.98 0.56
C VAL A 257 -5.22 -13.96 -0.97
N ARG A 258 -6.41 -14.05 -1.57
CA ARG A 258 -6.60 -14.07 -3.02
C ARG A 258 -6.00 -12.86 -3.70
N VAL A 259 -6.35 -11.65 -3.25
CA VAL A 259 -5.83 -10.43 -3.89
C VAL A 259 -4.33 -10.26 -3.65
N THR A 260 -3.81 -10.65 -2.48
CA THR A 260 -2.37 -10.58 -2.19
C THR A 260 -1.56 -11.54 -3.07
N LEU A 261 -2.01 -12.79 -3.23
CA LEU A 261 -1.39 -13.75 -4.15
C LEU A 261 -1.43 -13.23 -5.59
N ALA A 262 -2.57 -12.68 -6.02
CA ALA A 262 -2.70 -12.12 -7.36
C ALA A 262 -1.71 -10.98 -7.64
N VAL A 263 -1.46 -10.11 -6.66
CA VAL A 263 -0.47 -9.03 -6.77
C VAL A 263 0.94 -9.61 -6.88
N LEU A 264 1.34 -10.47 -5.94
CA LEU A 264 2.69 -11.04 -5.92
C LEU A 264 2.96 -11.85 -7.18
N ARG A 265 1.99 -12.63 -7.64
CA ARG A 265 2.05 -13.33 -8.93
C ARG A 265 2.26 -12.37 -10.08
N ASN A 266 1.51 -11.27 -10.16
CA ASN A 266 1.68 -10.28 -11.23
C ASN A 266 3.08 -9.64 -11.20
N LEU A 267 3.54 -9.25 -10.01
CA LEU A 267 4.84 -8.62 -9.79
C LEU A 267 6.02 -9.58 -10.00
N ALA A 268 5.81 -10.90 -9.93
CA ALA A 268 6.84 -11.91 -10.18
C ALA A 268 7.03 -12.21 -11.68
N LYS A 269 6.12 -11.77 -12.55
CA LYS A 269 6.24 -11.98 -14.01
C LYS A 269 7.40 -11.20 -14.59
N ASP A 270 7.97 -11.73 -15.67
CA ASP A 270 9.16 -11.17 -16.35
C ASP A 270 9.04 -9.71 -16.79
N GLN A 271 7.81 -9.21 -16.95
CA GLN A 271 7.57 -7.81 -17.28
C GLN A 271 8.06 -6.81 -16.20
N PHE A 272 8.23 -7.26 -14.95
CA PHE A 272 8.76 -6.50 -13.81
C PHE A 272 10.18 -6.93 -13.42
N GLY A 273 10.90 -7.62 -14.32
CA GLY A 273 12.28 -8.04 -14.07
C GLY A 273 12.44 -9.06 -12.95
N ASP A 274 13.67 -9.18 -12.43
CA ASP A 274 14.07 -10.12 -11.39
C ASP A 274 14.14 -9.48 -9.99
N VAL A 275 14.23 -8.15 -9.89
CA VAL A 275 14.40 -7.42 -8.63
C VAL A 275 13.31 -7.76 -7.63
N LEU A 276 12.03 -7.68 -8.03
CA LEU A 276 10.92 -7.98 -7.13
C LEU A 276 10.84 -9.47 -6.77
N ARG A 277 11.17 -10.38 -7.69
CA ARG A 277 11.24 -11.82 -7.36
C ARG A 277 12.31 -12.10 -6.30
N ARG A 278 13.48 -11.50 -6.43
CA ARG A 278 14.57 -11.63 -5.45
C ARG A 278 14.22 -11.00 -4.12
N GLU A 279 13.51 -9.87 -4.13
CA GLU A 279 13.00 -9.25 -2.91
C GLU A 279 11.93 -10.12 -2.24
N MET A 280 11.04 -10.78 -3.00
CA MET A 280 10.09 -11.76 -2.46
C MET A 280 10.80 -12.95 -1.81
N ILE A 281 11.85 -13.48 -2.45
CA ILE A 281 12.68 -14.56 -1.89
C ILE A 281 13.35 -14.09 -0.60
N GLY A 282 13.99 -12.92 -0.61
CA GLY A 282 14.63 -12.31 0.56
C GLY A 282 13.65 -12.08 1.71
N ALA A 283 12.43 -11.63 1.43
CA ALA A 283 11.38 -11.48 2.42
C ALA A 283 10.87 -12.81 3.02
N GLY A 284 11.34 -13.95 2.50
CA GLY A 284 10.94 -15.29 2.94
C GLY A 284 9.57 -15.71 2.42
N LEU A 285 9.17 -15.23 1.24
CA LEU A 285 7.88 -15.58 0.64
C LEU A 285 7.78 -17.07 0.31
N VAL A 286 8.88 -17.70 -0.14
CA VAL A 286 8.92 -19.14 -0.48
C VAL A 286 8.38 -20.00 0.68
N GLY A 287 8.92 -19.81 1.89
CA GLY A 287 8.46 -20.54 3.07
C GLY A 287 7.01 -20.19 3.46
N ALA A 288 6.56 -18.95 3.23
CA ALA A 288 5.16 -18.59 3.48
C ALA A 288 4.20 -19.30 2.51
N LEU A 289 4.57 -19.43 1.23
CA LEU A 289 3.78 -20.15 0.22
C LEU A 289 3.72 -21.65 0.54
N GLU A 290 4.83 -22.26 0.99
CA GLU A 290 4.84 -23.66 1.45
C GLU A 290 3.81 -23.90 2.56
N GLN A 291 3.72 -23.00 3.54
CA GLN A 291 2.71 -23.08 4.60
C GLN A 291 1.28 -22.92 4.07
N LEU A 292 1.07 -22.05 3.08
CA LEU A 292 -0.24 -21.88 2.43
C LEU A 292 -0.64 -23.11 1.61
N CYS A 293 0.31 -23.80 0.97
CA CYS A 293 0.06 -25.04 0.22
C CYS A 293 -0.41 -26.19 1.12
N LEU A 294 -0.06 -26.19 2.41
CA LEU A 294 -0.55 -27.20 3.37
C LEU A 294 -2.04 -27.01 3.72
N ARG A 295 -2.61 -25.83 3.44
CA ARG A 295 -4.02 -25.52 3.70
C ARG A 295 -4.89 -26.01 2.53
N ARG A 296 -6.16 -26.32 2.81
CA ARG A 296 -7.16 -26.65 1.79
C ARG A 296 -7.90 -25.38 1.35
N TRP A 297 -7.81 -25.05 0.07
CA TRP A 297 -8.47 -23.89 -0.53
C TRP A 297 -9.60 -24.33 -1.46
N ASN A 298 -10.79 -23.76 -1.30
CA ASN A 298 -11.91 -24.01 -2.21
C ASN A 298 -11.85 -23.08 -3.43
N ASP A 299 -11.41 -21.84 -3.23
CA ASP A 299 -11.23 -20.85 -4.30
C ASP A 299 -10.21 -21.36 -5.33
N GLN A 300 -10.58 -21.31 -6.62
CA GLN A 300 -9.74 -21.77 -7.72
C GLN A 300 -8.61 -20.77 -8.01
N ASP A 301 -8.91 -19.47 -7.95
CA ASP A 301 -7.93 -18.41 -8.22
C ASP A 301 -6.77 -18.47 -7.22
N ILE A 302 -7.08 -18.76 -5.94
CA ILE A 302 -6.05 -18.96 -4.91
C ILE A 302 -5.12 -20.12 -5.28
N ARG A 303 -5.68 -21.25 -5.73
CA ARG A 303 -4.88 -22.44 -6.07
C ARG A 303 -3.99 -22.20 -7.28
N ASP A 304 -4.54 -21.53 -8.30
CA ASP A 304 -3.82 -21.23 -9.53
C ASP A 304 -2.71 -20.20 -9.29
N ASP A 305 -3.02 -19.09 -8.61
CA ASP A 305 -2.04 -18.05 -8.29
C ASP A 305 -0.94 -18.57 -7.36
N LEU A 306 -1.28 -19.44 -6.40
CA LEU A 306 -0.31 -20.07 -5.50
C LEU A 306 0.64 -20.99 -6.26
N SER A 307 0.12 -21.82 -7.17
CA SER A 307 0.94 -22.72 -8.00
C SER A 307 1.88 -21.94 -8.91
N GLU A 308 1.37 -20.94 -9.63
CA GLU A 308 2.16 -20.11 -10.56
C GLU A 308 3.26 -19.34 -9.81
N LEU A 309 2.94 -18.73 -8.66
CA LEU A 309 3.91 -17.97 -7.89
C LEU A 309 5.00 -18.85 -7.28
N VAL A 310 4.67 -20.06 -6.82
CA VAL A 310 5.67 -21.02 -6.33
C VAL A 310 6.66 -21.39 -7.44
N GLU A 311 6.17 -21.68 -8.65
CA GLU A 311 7.02 -22.03 -9.79
C GLU A 311 7.95 -20.88 -10.19
N LEU A 312 7.43 -19.65 -10.27
CA LEU A 312 8.21 -18.46 -10.60
C LEU A 312 9.35 -18.22 -9.60
N LEU A 313 9.07 -18.32 -8.29
CA LEU A 313 10.08 -18.11 -7.26
C LEU A 313 11.07 -19.27 -7.14
N GLN A 314 10.64 -20.52 -7.33
CA GLN A 314 11.55 -21.67 -7.36
C GLN A 314 12.53 -21.57 -8.54
N THR A 315 12.05 -21.11 -9.69
CA THR A 315 12.91 -20.89 -10.87
C THR A 315 13.96 -19.81 -10.62
N GLU A 316 13.57 -18.66 -10.04
CA GLU A 316 14.52 -17.61 -9.68
C GLU A 316 15.50 -18.10 -8.59
N LEU A 317 15.03 -18.85 -7.59
CA LEU A 317 15.88 -19.37 -6.52
C LEU A 317 16.98 -20.31 -7.04
N GLN A 318 16.71 -21.10 -8.09
CA GLN A 318 17.69 -22.00 -8.69
C GLN A 318 18.87 -21.28 -9.36
N VAL A 319 18.70 -20.01 -9.77
CA VAL A 319 19.76 -19.22 -10.40
C VAL A 319 20.48 -18.29 -9.43
N MET A 320 19.96 -18.13 -8.21
CA MET A 320 20.61 -17.35 -7.15
C MET A 320 21.70 -18.15 -6.46
N SER A 321 22.83 -17.51 -6.14
CA SER A 321 23.81 -18.13 -5.24
C SER A 321 23.29 -18.10 -3.80
N THR A 322 23.80 -19.00 -2.94
CA THR A 322 23.50 -18.98 -1.50
C THR A 322 23.77 -17.62 -0.86
N PHE A 323 24.82 -16.92 -1.33
CA PHE A 323 25.12 -15.56 -0.86
C PHE A 323 24.09 -14.54 -1.33
N ASP A 324 23.55 -14.65 -2.55
CA ASP A 324 22.52 -13.73 -3.04
C ASP A 324 21.21 -13.89 -2.25
N VAL A 325 20.85 -15.13 -1.89
CA VAL A 325 19.69 -15.41 -1.04
C VAL A 325 19.88 -14.81 0.35
N TYR A 326 21.02 -15.09 0.99
CA TYR A 326 21.37 -14.50 2.30
C TYR A 326 21.39 -12.96 2.25
N ARG A 327 22.01 -12.38 1.22
CA ARG A 327 22.04 -10.93 1.02
C ARG A 327 20.63 -10.36 0.89
N GLY A 328 19.77 -10.99 0.08
CA GLY A 328 18.36 -10.58 -0.06
C GLY A 328 17.61 -10.64 1.27
N GLU A 329 17.81 -11.71 2.05
CA GLU A 329 17.22 -11.85 3.38
C GLU A 329 17.62 -10.71 4.31
N VAL A 330 18.92 -10.41 4.41
CA VAL A 330 19.45 -9.32 5.25
C VAL A 330 18.93 -7.96 4.80
N LEU A 331 18.90 -7.69 3.49
CA LEU A 331 18.46 -6.39 2.97
C LEU A 331 16.96 -6.17 3.13
N SER A 332 16.17 -7.23 3.01
CA SER A 332 14.73 -7.16 3.28
C SER A 332 14.44 -6.88 4.76
N GLY A 333 15.37 -7.20 5.67
CA GLY A 333 15.18 -7.12 7.12
C GLY A 333 14.29 -8.23 7.69
N ALA A 334 13.87 -9.20 6.88
CA ALA A 334 13.07 -10.35 7.29
C ALA A 334 13.94 -11.53 7.78
N LEU A 335 14.96 -11.24 8.59
CA LEU A 335 15.92 -12.23 9.07
C LEU A 335 15.24 -13.39 9.80
N SER A 336 15.59 -14.61 9.41
CA SER A 336 15.12 -15.85 10.02
C SER A 336 16.25 -16.86 10.13
N TRP A 337 16.07 -17.94 10.89
CA TRP A 337 17.11 -18.97 11.03
C TRP A 337 17.15 -19.90 9.80
N THR A 338 17.69 -19.41 8.69
CA THR A 338 17.98 -20.21 7.48
C THR A 338 19.32 -20.94 7.58
N PRO A 339 19.58 -21.98 6.74
CA PRO A 339 20.82 -22.75 6.79
C PRO A 339 22.10 -21.92 6.65
N ALA A 340 22.08 -20.85 5.84
CA ALA A 340 23.25 -20.00 5.58
C ALA A 340 23.83 -19.38 6.87
N HIS A 341 22.96 -18.93 7.78
CA HIS A 341 23.40 -18.33 9.05
C HIS A 341 24.22 -19.29 9.91
N LYS A 342 23.91 -20.60 9.85
CA LYS A 342 24.49 -21.64 10.73
C LYS A 342 25.67 -22.37 10.10
N ASP A 343 25.93 -22.17 8.81
CA ASP A 343 26.95 -22.91 8.06
C ASP A 343 28.32 -22.21 8.13
N GLU A 344 29.29 -22.81 8.83
CA GLU A 344 30.64 -22.26 8.91
C GLU A 344 31.35 -22.20 7.54
N VAL A 345 31.02 -23.10 6.61
CA VAL A 345 31.62 -23.10 5.26
C VAL A 345 31.13 -21.88 4.49
N PHE A 346 29.82 -21.60 4.55
CA PHE A 346 29.25 -20.38 3.99
C PHE A 346 29.98 -19.13 4.45
N TRP A 347 30.19 -18.97 5.77
CA TRP A 347 30.87 -17.79 6.31
C TRP A 347 32.33 -17.71 5.90
N ARG A 348 33.04 -18.83 5.84
CA ARG A 348 34.45 -18.87 5.41
C ARG A 348 34.62 -18.50 3.93
N GLU A 349 33.70 -18.95 3.07
CA GLU A 349 33.77 -18.73 1.62
C GLU A 349 33.25 -17.35 1.19
N ASN A 350 32.36 -16.74 1.98
CA ASN A 350 31.66 -15.52 1.58
C ASN A 350 32.05 -14.28 2.40
N ASN A 351 32.91 -14.39 3.42
CA ASN A 351 33.30 -13.29 4.32
C ASN A 351 33.68 -11.98 3.59
N GLU A 352 34.53 -12.02 2.56
CA GLU A 352 34.95 -10.85 1.78
C GLU A 352 33.79 -10.22 1.00
N LYS A 353 32.79 -11.02 0.62
CA LYS A 353 31.62 -10.53 -0.11
C LYS A 353 30.76 -9.60 0.75
N LEU A 354 30.79 -9.74 2.08
CA LEU A 354 30.08 -8.84 3.00
C LEU A 354 30.65 -7.41 2.99
N GLU A 355 31.87 -7.20 2.48
CA GLU A 355 32.45 -5.86 2.34
C GLU A 355 31.99 -5.10 1.09
N ARG A 356 31.38 -5.80 0.12
CA ARG A 356 30.97 -5.23 -1.17
C ARG A 356 29.90 -4.14 -0.99
N ASN A 357 29.75 -3.33 -2.04
CA ASN A 357 28.74 -2.27 -2.11
C ASN A 357 28.73 -1.37 -0.87
N ASN A 358 29.93 -0.99 -0.41
CA ASN A 358 30.10 -0.13 0.76
C ASN A 358 29.51 -0.76 2.04
N LEU A 359 29.84 -2.03 2.31
CA LEU A 359 29.41 -2.77 3.50
C LEU A 359 27.88 -2.84 3.66
N GLU A 360 27.10 -2.87 2.57
CA GLU A 360 25.63 -2.74 2.63
C GLU A 360 24.97 -3.79 3.54
N VAL A 361 25.44 -5.03 3.48
CA VAL A 361 24.92 -6.16 4.27
C VAL A 361 25.20 -5.91 5.75
N LEU A 362 26.45 -5.58 6.09
CA LEU A 362 26.85 -5.31 7.48
C LEU A 362 26.15 -4.07 8.05
N ARG A 363 25.91 -3.05 7.22
CA ARG A 363 25.13 -1.86 7.60
C ARG A 363 23.67 -2.19 7.86
N CYS A 364 23.07 -3.10 7.08
CA CYS A 364 21.71 -3.55 7.32
C CYS A 364 21.60 -4.43 8.58
N LEU A 365 22.58 -5.29 8.85
CA LEU A 365 22.68 -6.01 10.13
C LEU A 365 22.80 -5.03 11.31
N ALA A 366 23.70 -4.04 11.20
CA ALA A 366 23.87 -3.00 12.20
C ALA A 366 22.59 -2.20 12.43
N ARG A 367 21.89 -1.82 11.36
CA ARG A 367 20.59 -1.13 11.44
C ARG A 367 19.53 -1.98 12.11
N SER A 368 19.45 -3.27 11.75
CA SER A 368 18.51 -4.23 12.33
C SER A 368 18.64 -4.34 13.85
N LEU A 369 19.88 -4.28 14.38
CA LEU A 369 20.11 -4.25 15.83
C LEU A 369 19.48 -3.02 16.53
N HIS A 370 19.44 -1.88 15.86
CA HIS A 370 18.96 -0.62 16.43
C HIS A 370 17.45 -0.42 16.24
N GLU A 371 16.92 -0.84 15.10
CA GLU A 371 15.54 -0.53 14.68
C GLU A 371 14.55 -1.67 14.94
N SER A 372 15.00 -2.94 14.92
CA SER A 372 14.10 -4.08 15.09
C SER A 372 13.73 -4.30 16.56
N GLN A 373 12.49 -4.75 16.77
CA GLN A 373 11.98 -5.25 18.04
C GLN A 373 11.68 -6.75 17.99
N ASP A 374 11.86 -7.39 16.83
CA ASP A 374 11.64 -8.83 16.67
C ASP A 374 12.83 -9.60 17.27
N PRO A 375 12.60 -10.45 18.30
CA PRO A 375 13.67 -11.23 18.93
C PRO A 375 14.41 -12.14 17.96
N VAL A 376 13.75 -12.68 16.93
CA VAL A 376 14.39 -13.55 15.93
C VAL A 376 15.36 -12.73 15.09
N VAL A 377 14.91 -11.59 14.56
CA VAL A 377 15.73 -10.69 13.75
C VAL A 377 16.95 -10.20 14.54
N LEU A 378 16.75 -9.79 15.80
CA LEU A 378 17.85 -9.36 16.68
C LEU A 378 18.84 -10.50 16.95
N SER A 379 18.34 -11.71 17.22
CA SER A 379 19.17 -12.89 17.49
C SER A 379 20.04 -13.26 16.29
N VAL A 380 19.45 -13.32 15.09
CA VAL A 380 20.16 -13.62 13.84
C VAL A 380 21.17 -12.51 13.54
N ALA A 381 20.79 -11.24 13.66
CA ALA A 381 21.71 -10.14 13.41
C ALA A 381 22.92 -10.12 14.36
N CYS A 382 22.71 -10.41 15.65
CA CYS A 382 23.80 -10.59 16.62
C CYS A 382 24.71 -11.76 16.22
N HIS A 383 24.12 -12.88 15.84
CA HIS A 383 24.85 -14.08 15.44
C HIS A 383 25.73 -13.83 14.21
N ASP A 384 25.15 -13.27 13.16
CA ASP A 384 25.78 -13.03 11.87
C ASP A 384 26.96 -12.06 11.97
N LEU A 385 26.84 -11.01 12.79
CA LEU A 385 27.97 -10.12 13.08
C LEU A 385 29.10 -10.87 13.80
N GLY A 386 28.75 -11.77 14.74
CA GLY A 386 29.71 -12.64 15.40
C GLY A 386 30.43 -13.57 14.41
N MET A 387 29.70 -14.18 13.48
CA MET A 387 30.25 -15.04 12.44
C MET A 387 31.18 -14.26 11.49
N PHE A 388 30.78 -13.06 11.08
CA PHE A 388 31.65 -12.19 10.28
C PHE A 388 32.95 -11.83 11.02
N ILE A 389 32.88 -11.44 12.30
CA ILE A 389 34.08 -11.14 13.10
C ILE A 389 34.99 -12.37 13.23
N LYS A 390 34.40 -13.55 13.43
CA LYS A 390 35.11 -14.82 13.60
C LYS A 390 35.87 -15.23 12.34
N HIS A 391 35.26 -15.04 11.17
CA HIS A 391 35.78 -15.57 9.91
C HIS A 391 36.51 -14.53 9.05
N HIS A 392 36.54 -13.25 9.43
CA HIS A 392 37.16 -12.19 8.65
C HIS A 392 38.30 -11.49 9.41
N GLU A 393 39.48 -11.41 8.79
CA GLU A 393 40.69 -10.85 9.42
C GLU A 393 40.48 -9.42 9.95
N ARG A 394 39.76 -8.60 9.19
CA ARG A 394 39.41 -7.21 9.56
C ARG A 394 38.05 -7.07 10.21
N GLY A 395 37.34 -8.18 10.46
CA GLY A 395 35.95 -8.19 10.89
C GLY A 395 35.74 -7.38 12.17
N ARG A 396 36.65 -7.49 13.14
CA ARG A 396 36.64 -6.69 14.38
C ARG A 396 36.70 -5.18 14.11
N HIS A 397 37.64 -4.73 13.28
CA HIS A 397 37.82 -3.31 13.00
C HIS A 397 36.62 -2.74 12.24
N ILE A 398 36.15 -3.44 11.21
CA ILE A 398 34.99 -3.04 10.40
C ILE A 398 33.75 -2.92 11.29
N THR A 399 33.48 -3.93 12.11
CA THR A 399 32.30 -3.96 12.99
C THR A 399 32.36 -2.87 14.06
N GLN A 400 33.55 -2.53 14.58
CA GLN A 400 33.72 -1.38 15.49
C GLN A 400 33.39 -0.04 14.82
N THR A 401 33.82 0.15 13.57
CA THR A 401 33.53 1.36 12.80
C THR A 401 32.04 1.52 12.48
N LEU A 402 31.29 0.42 12.43
CA LEU A 402 29.83 0.43 12.30
C LEU A 402 29.09 0.81 13.59
N GLY A 403 29.80 0.99 14.71
CA GLY A 403 29.22 1.48 15.95
C GLY A 403 28.26 0.50 16.65
N VAL A 404 28.31 -0.80 16.35
CA VAL A 404 27.36 -1.79 16.92
C VAL A 404 27.65 -2.19 18.36
N LYS A 405 28.87 -1.94 18.87
CA LYS A 405 29.30 -2.41 20.20
C LYS A 405 28.39 -1.94 21.35
N PRO A 406 28.03 -0.66 21.47
CA PRO A 406 27.11 -0.21 22.53
C PRO A 406 25.78 -0.95 22.47
N ARG A 407 25.22 -1.09 21.28
CA ARG A 407 23.93 -1.77 21.09
C ARG A 407 23.99 -3.27 21.43
N LEU A 408 25.07 -3.95 21.05
CA LEU A 408 25.28 -5.36 21.44
C LEU A 408 25.37 -5.51 22.97
N MET A 409 26.04 -4.58 23.66
CA MET A 409 26.12 -4.58 25.13
C MET A 409 24.75 -4.37 25.79
N GLU A 410 23.89 -3.53 25.22
CA GLU A 410 22.50 -3.37 25.69
C GLU A 410 21.71 -4.69 25.51
N LEU A 411 21.81 -5.31 24.34
CA LEU A 411 21.09 -6.54 24.00
C LEU A 411 21.50 -7.76 24.84
N MET A 412 22.68 -7.75 25.48
CA MET A 412 23.06 -8.76 26.49
C MET A 412 22.12 -8.82 27.69
N THR A 413 21.33 -7.75 27.91
CA THR A 413 20.33 -7.65 28.97
C THR A 413 18.89 -7.62 28.43
N ALA A 414 18.68 -7.94 27.15
CA ALA A 414 17.35 -8.01 26.53
C ALA A 414 16.42 -8.98 27.28
N GLU A 415 15.11 -8.83 27.14
CA GLU A 415 14.12 -9.73 27.79
C GLU A 415 14.14 -11.15 27.20
N ASP A 416 14.38 -11.27 25.90
CA ASP A 416 14.47 -12.56 25.21
C ASP A 416 15.81 -13.27 25.49
N ALA A 417 15.73 -14.56 25.83
CA ALA A 417 16.89 -15.34 26.23
C ALA A 417 17.86 -15.63 25.08
N GLU A 418 17.35 -15.82 23.87
CA GLU A 418 18.16 -16.11 22.70
C GLU A 418 18.88 -14.84 22.22
N VAL A 419 18.20 -13.69 22.23
CA VAL A 419 18.83 -12.38 21.96
C VAL A 419 19.99 -12.13 22.92
N ARG A 420 19.77 -12.30 24.23
CA ARG A 420 20.86 -12.16 25.23
C ARG A 420 22.04 -13.06 24.94
N ARG A 421 21.75 -14.33 24.62
CA ARG A 421 22.78 -15.35 24.37
C ARG A 421 23.61 -15.01 23.13
N GLN A 422 22.97 -14.64 22.02
CA GLN A 422 23.65 -14.29 20.78
C GLN A 422 24.42 -12.98 20.91
N ALA A 423 23.85 -11.97 21.56
CA ALA A 423 24.53 -10.71 21.85
C ALA A 423 25.80 -10.93 22.71
N LEU A 424 25.69 -11.70 23.80
CA LEU A 424 26.83 -12.05 24.65
C LEU A 424 27.92 -12.77 23.87
N THR A 425 27.55 -13.76 23.05
CA THR A 425 28.48 -14.51 22.22
C THR A 425 29.20 -13.59 21.22
N CYS A 426 28.46 -12.72 20.54
CA CYS A 426 29.03 -11.74 19.61
C CYS A 426 30.00 -10.77 20.31
N VAL A 427 29.68 -10.29 21.51
CA VAL A 427 30.56 -9.40 22.28
C VAL A 427 31.83 -10.13 22.72
N GLN A 428 31.72 -11.38 23.16
CA GLN A 428 32.89 -12.21 23.51
C GLN A 428 33.83 -12.34 22.32
N ILE A 429 33.31 -12.68 21.14
CA ILE A 429 34.09 -12.78 19.89
C ILE A 429 34.73 -11.43 19.55
N LEU A 430 34.00 -10.32 19.67
CA LEU A 430 34.49 -8.97 19.38
C LEU A 430 35.66 -8.53 20.28
N MET A 431 35.73 -9.04 21.51
CA MET A 431 36.76 -8.67 22.49
C MET A 431 38.06 -9.46 22.34
N ILE A 432 38.02 -10.61 21.67
CA ILE A 432 39.18 -11.49 21.45
C ILE A 432 39.95 -11.06 20.18
N SER A 433 41.26 -11.35 20.11
CA SER A 433 42.03 -11.10 18.88
C SER A 433 41.73 -12.16 17.81
N HIS A 434 41.81 -11.82 16.52
CA HIS A 434 41.53 -12.78 15.44
C HIS A 434 42.45 -14.01 15.50
N HIS A 435 43.72 -13.82 15.87
CA HIS A 435 44.68 -14.90 16.08
C HIS A 435 44.19 -15.89 17.15
N ASP A 436 43.68 -15.40 18.28
CA ASP A 436 43.23 -16.26 19.38
C ASP A 436 41.92 -17.01 19.05
N LEU A 437 41.06 -16.41 18.20
CA LEU A 437 39.85 -17.08 17.70
C LEU A 437 40.20 -18.30 16.85
N MET A 438 41.17 -18.18 15.94
CA MET A 438 41.64 -19.26 15.08
C MET A 438 42.25 -20.43 15.88
N VAL A 439 42.99 -20.14 16.95
CA VAL A 439 43.60 -21.15 17.83
C VAL A 439 42.56 -21.88 18.69
N SER A 440 41.48 -21.20 19.08
CA SER A 440 40.40 -21.80 19.89
C SER A 440 39.50 -22.77 19.11
N GLY A 441 39.35 -22.60 17.79
CA GLY A 441 38.51 -23.46 16.94
C GLY A 441 39.18 -24.73 16.40
N GLN A 442 40.48 -24.95 16.72
CA GLN A 442 41.24 -26.15 16.35
C GLN A 442 41.35 -27.17 17.51
N LYS A 443 40.73 -26.88 18.65
CA LYS A 443 40.56 -27.81 19.78
C LYS A 443 39.11 -28.22 19.86
#